data_AF-A0AB38G4G5-F1
#
_entry.id   AF-A0AB38G4G5-F1
#
_cell.length_a   1.000
_cell.length_b   1.000
_cell.length_c   1.000
_cell.angle_alpha   90.00
_cell.angle_beta   90.00
_cell.angle_gamma   90.00
#
_symmetry.space_group_name_H-M   'P 1'
#
loop_
_entity.id
_entity.type
_entity.pdbx_description
1 polymer ?
#
loop_
_entity_poly.entity_id
_entity_poly.type
_entity_poly.pdbx_seq_one_letter_code
_entity_poly.pdbx_strand_id
1 'polypeptide(L)'
;MHDTLGYVFAAMTLKTELALKQLEKGKYDPVRKELEELNQTSRSSMHDVRNIINNLKFRNLKEEIEQLEQFFAMTDIDYHLQNELNLSAMSPVMQSTLCMILRELSNNVIKHS
;
A
#
# COMPACT_ATOMS: atom_id res chain seq x y z
N MET A 1 -0.54 -3.28 5.16
CA MET A 1 0.16 -2.14 4.49
C MET A 1 -0.76 -1.27 3.64
N HIS A 2 -1.95 -1.76 3.20
CA HIS A 2 -2.97 -0.92 2.54
C HIS A 2 -3.77 -0.05 3.53
N ASP A 3 -3.76 -0.43 4.82
CA ASP A 3 -4.52 0.24 5.88
C ASP A 3 -4.01 1.65 6.17
N THR A 4 -2.71 1.90 6.07
CA THR A 4 -2.13 3.22 6.34
C THR A 4 -2.58 4.25 5.31
N LEU A 5 -2.68 3.85 4.04
CA LEU A 5 -3.10 4.75 2.97
C LEU A 5 -4.62 4.99 3.00
N GLY A 6 -5.41 3.95 3.26
CA GLY A 6 -6.85 4.07 3.49
C GLY A 6 -7.17 4.97 4.69
N TYR A 7 -6.42 4.83 5.78
CA TYR A 7 -6.53 5.69 6.96
C TYR A 7 -6.22 7.16 6.65
N VAL A 8 -5.13 7.42 5.91
CA VAL A 8 -4.76 8.77 5.48
C VAL A 8 -5.87 9.40 4.62
N PHE A 9 -6.41 8.68 3.63
CA PHE A 9 -7.49 9.20 2.79
C PHE A 9 -8.76 9.48 3.60
N ALA A 10 -9.14 8.59 4.52
CA ALA A 10 -10.28 8.80 5.41
C ALA A 10 -10.08 10.05 6.29
N ALA A 11 -8.88 10.25 6.83
CA ALA A 11 -8.53 11.42 7.63
C ALA A 11 -8.55 12.72 6.80
N MET A 12 -8.09 12.69 5.54
CA MET A 12 -8.18 13.83 4.63
C MET A 12 -9.63 14.19 4.31
N THR A 13 -10.50 13.21 4.05
CA THR A 13 -11.93 13.44 3.82
C THR A 13 -12.58 14.11 5.02
N LEU A 14 -12.38 13.58 6.22
CA LEU A 14 -12.93 14.13 7.47
C LEU A 14 -12.45 15.57 7.74
N LYS A 15 -11.15 15.84 7.56
CA LYS A 15 -10.60 17.19 7.73
C LYS A 15 -11.16 18.16 6.69
N THR A 16 -11.38 17.71 5.45
CA THR A 16 -11.97 18.55 4.39
C THR A 16 -13.42 18.91 4.71
N GLU A 17 -14.22 17.95 5.17
CA GLU A 17 -15.60 18.20 5.61
C GLU A 17 -15.68 19.19 6.79
N LEU A 18 -14.75 19.07 7.74
CA LEU A 18 -14.66 19.99 8.86
C LEU A 18 -14.29 21.41 8.39
N ALA A 19 -13.30 21.54 7.51
CA ALA A 19 -12.89 22.82 6.95
C ALA A 19 -14.04 23.50 6.18
N LEU A 20 -14.80 22.74 5.38
CA LEU A 20 -15.99 23.25 4.68
C LEU A 20 -17.05 23.78 5.66
N LYS A 21 -17.36 23.03 6.73
CA LYS A 21 -18.29 23.47 7.78
C LYS A 21 -17.80 24.71 8.54
N GLN A 22 -16.49 24.86 8.73
CA GLN A 22 -15.92 26.05 9.36
C GLN A 22 -15.95 27.28 8.44
N LEU A 23 -15.79 27.06 7.13
CA LEU A 23 -15.92 28.09 6.11
C LEU A 23 -17.35 28.66 6.05
N GLU A 24 -18.36 27.79 6.08
CA GLU A 24 -19.78 28.18 6.16
C GLU A 24 -20.10 29.01 7.42
N LYS A 25 -19.36 28.79 8.50
CA LYS A 25 -19.48 29.53 9.76
C LYS A 25 -18.64 30.83 9.80
N GLY A 26 -18.02 31.21 8.69
CA GLY A 26 -17.20 32.42 8.58
C GLY A 26 -15.88 32.38 9.38
N LYS A 27 -15.41 31.18 9.78
CA LYS A 27 -14.19 31.01 10.58
C LYS A 27 -12.97 30.84 9.67
N TYR A 28 -12.53 31.92 9.03
CA TYR A 28 -11.50 31.85 7.97
C TYR A 28 -10.09 31.48 8.47
N ASP A 29 -9.66 31.97 9.64
CA ASP A 29 -8.34 31.63 10.21
C ASP A 29 -8.13 30.13 10.50
N PRO A 30 -9.03 29.44 11.21
CA PRO A 30 -8.86 28.00 11.44
C PRO A 30 -9.02 27.17 10.16
N VAL A 31 -9.84 27.62 9.20
CA VAL A 31 -9.94 26.97 7.88
C VAL A 31 -8.62 27.05 7.12
N ARG A 32 -7.99 28.22 7.10
CA ARG A 32 -6.68 28.41 6.46
C ARG A 32 -5.63 27.45 7.05
N LYS A 33 -5.60 27.33 8.38
CA LYS A 33 -4.69 26.40 9.08
C LYS A 33 -5.00 24.94 8.73
N GLU A 34 -6.26 24.53 8.72
CA GLU A 34 -6.67 23.16 8.34
C GLU A 34 -6.29 22.83 6.89
N LEU A 35 -6.45 23.78 5.97
CA LEU A 35 -6.08 23.60 4.57
C LEU A 35 -4.57 23.51 4.36
N GLU A 36 -3.77 24.29 5.10
CA GLU A 36 -2.30 24.19 5.07
C GLU A 36 -1.82 22.83 5.61
N GLU A 37 -2.37 22.36 6.72
CA GLU A 37 -2.09 21.04 7.27
C GLU A 37 -2.51 19.91 6.31
N LEU A 38 -3.65 20.07 5.63
CA LEU A 38 -4.14 19.10 4.66
C LEU A 38 -3.26 19.05 3.41
N ASN A 39 -2.76 20.19 2.94
CA ASN A 39 -1.81 20.26 1.83
C ASN A 39 -0.50 19.54 2.18
N GLN A 40 0.02 19.77 3.39
CA GLN A 40 1.24 19.12 3.87
C GLN A 40 1.05 17.60 4.00
N THR A 41 -0.07 17.17 4.59
CA THR A 41 -0.41 15.75 4.74
C THR A 41 -0.56 15.06 3.39
N SER A 42 -1.23 15.72 2.42
CA SER A 42 -1.38 15.24 1.04
C SER A 42 -0.03 14.99 0.36
N ARG A 43 0.89 15.97 0.44
CA ARG A 43 2.21 15.89 -0.16
C ARG A 43 3.06 14.77 0.43
N SER A 44 3.05 14.62 1.76
CA SER A 44 3.75 13.53 2.45
C SER A 44 3.20 12.18 2.01
N SER A 45 1.88 12.05 1.96
CA SER A 45 1.22 10.79 1.59
C SER A 45 1.49 10.40 0.13
N MET A 46 1.54 11.37 -0.79
CA MET A 46 1.98 11.14 -2.17
C MET A 46 3.44 10.72 -2.27
N HIS A 47 4.30 11.26 -1.41
CA HIS A 47 5.70 10.84 -1.33
C HIS A 47 5.81 9.40 -0.85
N ASP A 48 5.04 9.01 0.17
CA ASP A 48 4.99 7.65 0.68
C ASP A 48 4.46 6.67 -0.36
N VAL A 49 3.39 7.03 -1.08
CA VAL A 49 2.89 6.24 -2.22
C VAL A 49 3.95 6.10 -3.30
N ARG A 50 4.67 7.17 -3.64
CA ARG A 50 5.76 7.11 -4.64
C ARG A 50 6.91 6.23 -4.17
N ASN A 51 7.27 6.28 -2.89
CA ASN A 51 8.29 5.42 -2.31
C ASN A 51 7.84 3.96 -2.28
N ILE A 52 6.57 3.69 -1.97
CA ILE A 52 5.99 2.35 -2.05
C ILE A 52 6.08 1.85 -3.50
N ILE A 53 5.60 2.62 -4.47
CA ILE A 53 5.67 2.28 -5.91
C ILE A 53 7.11 2.08 -6.37
N ASN A 54 8.06 2.90 -5.92
CA ASN A 54 9.48 2.75 -6.27
C ASN A 54 10.10 1.52 -5.61
N ASN A 55 9.80 1.24 -4.34
CA ASN A 55 10.24 0.01 -3.68
C ASN A 55 9.64 -1.25 -4.32
N LEU A 56 8.40 -1.16 -4.81
CA LEU A 56 7.76 -2.23 -5.59
C LEU A 56 8.40 -2.41 -6.97
N LYS A 57 8.93 -1.34 -7.60
CA LYS A 57 9.72 -1.42 -8.83
C LYS A 57 11.07 -2.11 -8.66
N PHE A 58 11.62 -2.18 -7.45
CA PHE A 58 12.92 -2.79 -7.16
C PHE A 58 12.83 -4.23 -6.63
N ARG A 59 11.63 -4.80 -6.48
CA ARG A 59 11.45 -6.22 -6.19
C ARG A 59 10.77 -6.88 -7.37
N ASN A 60 11.53 -7.62 -8.16
CA ASN A 60 10.94 -8.39 -9.23
C ASN A 60 10.08 -9.50 -8.63
N LEU A 61 8.88 -9.75 -9.18
CA LEU A 61 8.00 -10.84 -8.73
C LEU A 61 8.72 -12.20 -8.68
N LYS A 62 9.74 -12.39 -9.53
CA LYS A 62 10.64 -13.53 -9.49
C LYS A 62 11.43 -13.64 -8.18
N GLU A 63 12.01 -12.55 -7.69
CA GLU A 63 12.78 -12.55 -6.44
C GLU A 63 11.89 -12.79 -5.22
N GLU A 64 10.66 -12.25 -5.22
CA GLU A 64 9.72 -12.50 -4.13
C GLU A 64 9.22 -13.95 -4.14
N ILE A 65 9.03 -14.56 -5.32
CA ILE A 65 8.75 -16.00 -5.46
C ILE A 65 9.89 -16.85 -4.90
N GLU A 66 11.14 -16.55 -5.27
CA GLU A 66 12.33 -17.26 -4.78
C GLU A 66 12.45 -17.14 -3.24
N GLN A 67 12.12 -15.98 -2.67
CA GLN A 67 12.08 -15.80 -1.22
C GLN A 67 10.95 -16.60 -0.56
N LEU A 68 9.77 -16.67 -1.18
CA LEU A 68 8.67 -17.48 -0.67
C LEU A 68 9.00 -18.97 -0.68
N GLU A 69 9.66 -19.48 -1.72
CA GLU A 69 10.18 -20.86 -1.75
C GLU A 69 11.10 -21.14 -0.57
N GLN A 70 12.09 -20.26 -0.32
CA GLN A 70 12.99 -20.43 0.81
C GLN A 70 12.26 -20.35 2.15
N PHE A 71 11.23 -19.52 2.25
CA PHE A 71 10.46 -19.33 3.47
C PHE A 71 9.57 -20.53 3.79
N PHE A 72 8.89 -21.09 2.79
CA PHE A 72 8.11 -22.32 2.94
C PHE A 72 9.00 -23.56 3.11
N ALA A 73 10.21 -23.58 2.55
CA ALA A 73 11.18 -24.64 2.81
C ALA A 73 11.63 -24.72 4.29
N MET A 74 11.43 -23.64 5.06
CA MET A 74 11.69 -23.60 6.50
C MET A 74 10.45 -23.98 7.34
N THR A 75 9.32 -24.28 6.71
CA THR A 75 8.10 -24.73 7.37
C THR A 75 7.77 -26.18 6.95
N ASP A 76 6.92 -26.86 7.71
CA ASP A 76 6.49 -28.24 7.41
C ASP A 76 5.37 -28.27 6.34
N ILE A 77 5.33 -27.26 5.45
CA ILE A 77 4.27 -27.04 4.48
C ILE A 77 4.78 -27.40 3.09
N ASP A 78 4.15 -28.39 2.45
CA ASP A 78 4.44 -28.75 1.06
C ASP A 78 4.10 -27.59 0.12
N TYR A 79 5.14 -26.99 -0.46
CA TYR A 79 5.03 -25.88 -1.40
C TYR A 79 5.22 -26.37 -2.84
N HIS A 80 4.23 -26.09 -3.69
CA HIS A 80 4.31 -26.32 -5.13
C HIS A 80 3.96 -25.05 -5.90
N LEU A 81 4.92 -24.57 -6.70
CA LEU A 81 4.71 -23.45 -7.60
C LEU A 81 4.80 -23.88 -9.05
N GLN A 82 3.73 -23.67 -9.81
CA GLN A 82 3.72 -23.79 -11.26
C GLN A 82 3.81 -22.38 -11.86
N ASN A 83 5.03 -21.96 -12.22
CA ASN A 83 5.28 -20.62 -12.74
C ASN A 83 5.17 -20.58 -14.27
N GLU A 84 3.94 -20.43 -14.79
CA GLU A 84 3.66 -20.22 -16.23
C GLU A 84 3.51 -18.74 -16.60
N LEU A 85 3.79 -17.83 -15.67
CA LEU A 85 3.58 -16.40 -15.86
C LEU A 85 4.69 -15.78 -16.71
N ASN A 86 4.33 -15.25 -17.88
CA ASN A 86 5.21 -14.38 -18.65
C ASN A 86 5.31 -13.00 -17.97
N LEU A 87 6.24 -12.88 -17.03
CA LEU A 87 6.49 -11.66 -16.25
C LEU A 87 6.73 -10.43 -17.15
N SER A 88 7.37 -10.63 -18.31
CA SER A 88 7.68 -9.58 -19.28
C SER A 88 6.45 -8.93 -19.92
N ALA A 89 5.31 -9.62 -19.93
CA ALA A 89 4.05 -9.13 -20.48
C ALA A 89 3.18 -8.40 -19.44
N MET A 90 3.52 -8.47 -18.15
CA MET A 90 2.73 -7.86 -17.08
C MET A 90 3.20 -6.46 -16.74
N SER A 91 2.24 -5.55 -16.54
CA SER A 91 2.53 -4.21 -16.05
C SER A 91 3.18 -4.25 -14.66
N PRO A 92 4.10 -3.32 -14.32
CA PRO A 92 4.73 -3.27 -13.00
C PRO A 92 3.73 -3.18 -11.84
N VAL A 93 2.60 -2.50 -12.06
CA VAL A 93 1.51 -2.39 -11.08
C VAL A 93 0.88 -3.76 -10.80
N MET A 94 0.61 -4.56 -11.84
CA MET A 94 0.10 -5.92 -11.66
C MET A 94 1.08 -6.82 -10.92
N GLN A 95 2.36 -6.79 -11.29
CA GLN A 95 3.39 -7.60 -10.64
C GLN A 95 3.48 -7.27 -9.14
N SER A 96 3.51 -5.98 -8.82
CA SER A 96 3.50 -5.47 -7.46
C SER A 96 2.28 -5.94 -6.65
N THR A 97 1.08 -5.81 -7.21
CA THR A 97 -0.15 -6.26 -6.55
C THR A 97 -0.12 -7.76 -6.30
N LEU A 98 0.39 -8.53 -7.27
CA LEU A 98 0.55 -9.98 -7.13
C LEU A 98 1.53 -10.34 -5.99
N CYS A 99 2.68 -9.66 -5.91
CA CYS A 99 3.65 -9.85 -4.81
C CYS A 99 2.98 -9.61 -3.44
N MET A 100 2.21 -8.53 -3.32
CA MET A 100 1.51 -8.21 -2.08
C MET A 100 0.48 -9.29 -1.70
N ILE A 101 -0.31 -9.75 -2.66
CA ILE A 101 -1.32 -10.81 -2.43
C ILE A 101 -0.64 -12.11 -2.01
N LEU A 102 0.40 -12.53 -2.72
CA LEU A 102 1.14 -13.76 -2.41
C LEU A 102 1.69 -13.73 -0.98
N ARG A 103 2.32 -12.62 -0.58
CA ARG A 103 2.91 -12.50 0.75
C ARG A 103 1.88 -12.48 1.88
N GLU A 104 0.73 -11.84 1.67
CA GLU A 104 -0.35 -11.88 2.65
C GLU A 104 -0.96 -13.28 2.76
N LEU A 105 -1.15 -13.96 1.64
CA LEU A 105 -1.60 -15.36 1.61
C LEU A 105 -0.61 -16.27 2.35
N SER A 106 0.69 -16.14 2.08
CA SER A 106 1.72 -16.94 2.75
C SER A 106 1.77 -16.69 4.25
N ASN A 107 1.69 -15.43 4.68
CA ASN A 107 1.59 -15.09 6.10
C ASN A 107 0.34 -15.68 6.76
N ASN A 108 -0.80 -15.66 6.05
CA ASN A 108 -2.05 -16.22 6.56
C ASN A 108 -2.00 -17.74 6.69
N VAL A 109 -1.46 -18.43 5.69
CA VAL A 109 -1.23 -19.89 5.74
C VAL A 109 -0.34 -20.22 6.94
N ILE A 110 0.81 -19.57 7.10
CA ILE A 110 1.74 -19.88 8.19
C ILE A 110 1.15 -19.60 9.58
N LYS A 111 0.34 -18.54 9.71
CA LYS A 111 -0.28 -18.19 11.01
C LYS A 111 -1.46 -19.10 11.39
N HIS A 112 -2.14 -19.68 10.40
CA HIS A 112 -3.44 -20.32 10.61
C HIS A 112 -3.50 -21.77 10.10
N SER A 113 -2.43 -22.32 9.54
CA SER A 113 -2.27 -23.75 9.23
C SER A 113 -1.72 -24.55 10.40
#